data_AF-A0A2P1L4G3-F1
#
_entry.id   AF-A0A2P1L4G3-F1
#
_cell.length_a   1.000
_cell.length_b   1.000
_cell.length_c   1.000
_cell.angle_alpha   90.00
_cell.angle_beta   90.00
_cell.angle_gamma   90.00
#
_symmetry.space_group_name_H-M   'P 1'
#
loop_
_entity.id
_entity.type
_entity.pdbx_description
1 polymer ?
#
loop_
_entity_poly.entity_id
_entity_poly.type
_entity_poly.pdbx_seq_one_letter_code
_entity_poly.pdbx_strand_id
1 'polypeptide(L)' 'VFFLHIQGSTNPLGYDTPLKIPFYPNLLTLDVKGFNYVLVL' A
#
# COMPACT_ATOMS: atom_id res chain seq x y z
N VAL A 1 5.37 -11.99 -0.04
CA VAL A 1 4.16 -11.36 -0.64
C VAL A 1 2.94 -12.28 -0.58
N PHE A 2 3.04 -13.57 -0.92
CA PHE A 2 1.90 -14.50 -0.88
C PHE A 2 1.18 -14.54 0.48
N PHE A 3 1.89 -14.82 1.58
CA PHE A 3 1.29 -14.83 2.92
C PHE A 3 0.70 -13.46 3.34
N LEU A 4 1.33 -12.35 2.93
CA LEU A 4 0.80 -11.00 3.13
C LEU A 4 -0.52 -10.77 2.40
N HIS A 5 -0.72 -11.36 1.21
CA HIS A 5 -2.00 -11.27 0.50
C HIS A 5 -3.11 -12.09 1.18
N ILE A 6 -2.75 -13.16 1.89
CA ILE A 6 -3.70 -13.95 2.69
C ILE A 6 -4.09 -13.21 3.98
N GLN A 7 -3.11 -12.64 4.69
CA GLN A 7 -3.36 -11.95 5.97
C GLN A 7 -3.83 -10.48 5.79
N GLY A 8 -3.52 -9.86 4.66
CA GLY A 8 -3.71 -8.43 4.44
C GLY A 8 -2.62 -7.57 5.07
N SER A 9 -2.59 -6.29 4.70
CA SER A 9 -1.71 -5.29 5.33
C SER A 9 -2.33 -4.76 6.62
N THR A 10 -1.48 -4.45 7.61
CA THR A 10 -1.87 -3.62 8.75
C THR A 10 -2.00 -2.15 8.34
N ASN A 11 -2.62 -1.33 9.18
CA ASN A 11 -2.68 0.13 9.01
C ASN A 11 -2.10 0.83 10.27
N PRO A 12 -1.73 2.13 10.18
CA PRO A 12 -1.08 2.83 11.29
C PRO A 12 -1.85 2.88 12.60
N LEU A 13 -3.17 2.65 12.58
CA LEU A 13 -4.00 2.62 13.79
C LEU A 13 -3.86 1.30 14.56
N GLY A 14 -3.33 0.24 13.95
CA GLY A 14 -3.05 -1.04 14.60
C GLY A 14 -4.26 -1.94 14.83
N TYR A 15 -5.42 -1.64 14.23
CA TYR A 15 -6.63 -2.47 14.28
C TYR A 15 -7.37 -2.45 12.94
N ASP A 16 -8.27 -3.43 12.73
CA ASP A 16 -9.03 -3.56 11.49
C ASP A 16 -10.03 -2.42 11.30
N THR A 17 -10.06 -1.86 10.08
CA THR A 17 -11.03 -0.86 9.67
C THR A 17 -11.94 -1.44 8.58
N PRO A 18 -13.24 -1.10 8.56
CA PRO A 18 -14.17 -1.62 7.55
C PRO A 18 -13.96 -0.99 6.16
N LEU A 19 -13.26 0.14 6.10
CA LEU A 19 -13.00 0.87 4.85
C LEU A 19 -11.68 0.39 4.22
N LYS A 20 -11.77 -0.27 3.07
CA LYS A 20 -10.62 -0.61 2.23
C LYS A 20 -10.74 0.06 0.87
N ILE A 21 -9.61 0.53 0.34
CA ILE A 21 -9.49 1.03 -1.04
C ILE A 21 -8.76 -0.02 -1.90
N PRO A 22 -9.04 -0.11 -3.20
CA PRO A 22 -8.32 -1.03 -4.07
C PRO A 22 -6.87 -0.60 -4.25
N PHE A 23 -5.96 -1.57 -4.43
CA PHE A 23 -4.54 -1.33 -4.65
C PHE A 23 -4.27 -0.50 -5.92
N TYR A 24 -4.96 -0.83 -7.01
CA TYR A 24 -4.93 -0.07 -8.26
C TYR A 24 -6.26 0.69 -8.46
N PRO A 25 -6.22 1.99 -8.84
CA PRO A 25 -5.02 2.78 -9.15
C PRO A 25 -4.31 3.40 -7.94
N ASN A 26 -4.91 3.35 -6.74
CA ASN A 26 -4.54 4.23 -5.63
C ASN A 26 -3.10 4.04 -5.14
N LEU A 27 -2.80 2.88 -4.54
CA LEU A 27 -1.53 2.62 -3.89
C LEU A 27 -0.39 2.43 -4.90
N LEU A 28 -0.68 1.80 -6.05
CA LEU A 28 0.33 1.66 -7.11
C LEU A 28 0.83 3.02 -7.61
N THR A 29 -0.06 4.00 -7.75
CA THR A 29 0.34 5.35 -8.18
C THR A 29 1.23 6.03 -7.13
N LEU A 30 0.96 5.80 -5.83
CA LEU A 30 1.80 6.31 -4.75
C LEU A 30 3.19 5.66 -4.75
N ASP A 31 3.27 4.35 -4.97
CA ASP A 31 4.55 3.63 -5.07
C ASP A 31 5.40 4.15 -6.23
N VAL A 32 4.80 4.32 -7.42
CA VAL A 32 5.49 4.91 -8.59
C VAL A 32 5.97 6.33 -8.29
N LYS A 33 5.14 7.16 -7.64
CA LYS A 33 5.52 8.51 -7.24
C LYS A 33 6.69 8.48 -6.24
N GLY A 34 6.66 7.59 -5.25
CA GLY A 34 7.75 7.39 -4.29
C GLY A 34 9.04 6.95 -4.97
N PHE A 35 8.95 6.01 -5.90
CA PHE A 35 10.09 5.54 -6.68
C PHE A 35 10.73 6.66 -7.51
N ASN A 36 9.93 7.54 -8.10
CA ASN A 36 10.45 8.71 -8.82
C ASN A 36 11.30 9.63 -7.93
N TYR A 37 10.94 9.80 -6.65
CA TYR A 37 11.77 10.59 -5.72
C TYR A 37 13.09 9.90 -5.40
N VAL A 38 13.09 8.57 -5.26
CA VAL A 38 14.32 7.79 -5.02
C VAL A 38 15.26 7.82 -6.22
N LEU A 39 14.72 7.83 -7.45
CA LEU A 39 15.54 7.88 -8.67
C LEU A 39 16.11 9.26 -8.98
N VAL A 40 15.49 10.33 -8.48
CA VAL A 40 15.94 11.72 -8.69
C VAL A 40 16.97 12.16 -7.65
N LEU A 41 16.98 11.53 -6.48
CA LEU A 41 18.00 11.70 -5.44
C LEU A 41 19.24 10.85 -5.73
#